data_AF-A0A9X0A6S9-F1
#
_entry.id   AF-A0A9X0A6S9-F1
#
_cell.length_a   1.000
_cell.length_b   1.000
_cell.length_c   1.000
_cell.angle_alpha   90.00
_cell.angle_beta   90.00
_cell.angle_gamma   90.00
#
_symmetry.space_group_name_H-M   'P 1'
#
loop_
_entity.id
_entity.type
_entity.pdbx_description
1 polymer ?
#
loop_
_entity_poly.entity_id
_entity_poly.type
_entity_poly.pdbx_seq_one_letter_code
_entity_poly.pdbx_strand_id
1 'polypeptide(L)'
;MSCKQNTCSQRSSLRRTWKSLENVNKIAMEIQENGNANGNKKWRKRAKSESDDPSARKQREKRDLEAICHAVKKLSEAFGRVDRYGHDVPCIRPVRELCGKIRAQLNNEHGTFNRTLQRLCECYVSGHKKITDCAKNLQNLVNSIASDESDYIARIEDIKQCLGELIGTVETVLYLEYREI
;
A
#
# COMPACT_ATOMS: atom_id res chain seq x y z
N MET A 1 25.87 14.47 51.79
CA MET A 1 24.63 14.79 51.05
C MET A 1 24.60 13.94 49.80
N SER A 2 23.54 13.16 49.62
CA SER A 2 23.38 12.15 48.58
C SER A 2 22.21 12.55 47.70
N CYS A 3 22.43 12.69 46.39
CA CYS A 3 21.36 12.76 45.39
C CYS A 3 21.74 11.84 44.22
N LYS A 4 21.29 10.58 44.31
CA LYS A 4 21.19 9.62 43.21
C LYS A 4 19.77 9.73 42.62
N GLN A 5 19.61 10.20 41.38
CA GLN A 5 18.41 10.03 40.53
C GLN A 5 18.84 10.36 39.07
N ASN A 6 18.49 9.69 37.97
CA ASN A 6 17.69 8.51 37.65
C ASN A 6 18.08 8.07 36.22
N THR A 7 18.78 6.95 36.03
CA THR A 7 19.08 6.38 34.68
C THR A 7 17.99 5.43 34.16
N CYS A 8 16.75 5.54 34.66
CA CYS A 8 15.71 4.53 34.44
C CYS A 8 14.58 4.96 33.48
N SER A 9 14.83 5.84 32.50
CA SER A 9 13.76 6.27 31.56
C SER A 9 14.01 5.95 30.07
N GLN A 10 15.20 5.46 29.68
CA GLN A 10 15.48 5.14 28.26
C GLN A 10 15.22 3.68 27.86
N ARG A 11 15.10 2.74 28.81
CA ARG A 11 14.86 1.32 28.50
C ARG A 11 13.41 0.98 28.14
N SER A 12 12.45 1.85 28.48
CA SER A 12 11.02 1.61 28.27
C SER A 12 10.50 2.09 26.91
N SER A 13 11.16 3.04 26.23
CA SER A 13 10.77 3.47 24.87
C SER A 13 11.21 2.47 23.81
N LEU A 14 12.38 1.84 23.98
CA LEU A 14 12.88 0.83 23.06
C LEU A 14 11.99 -0.43 23.06
N ARG A 15 11.46 -0.87 24.21
CA ARG A 15 10.54 -2.04 24.21
C ARG A 15 9.22 -1.79 23.46
N ARG A 16 8.77 -0.54 23.32
CA ARG A 16 7.55 -0.21 22.56
C ARG A 16 7.80 -0.18 21.05
N THR A 17 8.96 0.29 20.59
CA THR A 17 9.32 0.30 19.17
C THR A 17 9.53 -1.10 18.61
N TRP A 18 10.05 -2.04 19.41
CA TRP A 18 10.20 -3.44 19.00
C TRP A 18 8.85 -4.16 18.79
N LYS A 19 7.86 -3.90 19.65
CA LYS A 19 6.49 -4.42 19.46
C LYS A 19 5.80 -3.85 18.20
N SER A 20 6.12 -2.61 17.83
CA SER A 20 5.62 -2.00 16.58
C SER A 20 6.27 -2.63 15.34
N LEU A 21 7.58 -2.89 15.39
CA LEU A 21 8.32 -3.57 14.31
C LEU A 21 7.87 -5.03 14.10
N GLU A 22 7.58 -5.76 15.18
CA GLU A 22 7.00 -7.12 15.09
C GLU A 22 5.65 -7.11 14.37
N ASN A 23 4.82 -6.08 14.58
CA ASN A 23 3.52 -5.97 13.91
C ASN A 23 3.67 -5.61 12.42
N VAL A 24 4.66 -4.77 12.07
CA VAL A 24 4.95 -4.45 10.66
C VAL A 24 5.55 -5.66 9.92
N ASN A 25 6.42 -6.42 10.58
CA ASN A 25 6.94 -7.68 10.03
C ASN A 25 5.84 -8.74 9.88
N LYS A 26 4.90 -8.82 10.84
CA LYS A 26 3.72 -9.69 10.74
C LYS A 26 2.84 -9.32 9.54
N ILE A 27 2.58 -8.03 9.33
CA ILE A 27 1.83 -7.55 8.16
C ILE A 27 2.58 -7.86 6.86
N ALA A 28 3.91 -7.70 6.83
CA ALA A 28 4.73 -8.07 5.68
C ALA A 28 4.72 -9.58 5.39
N MET A 29 4.74 -10.41 6.45
CA MET A 29 4.64 -11.87 6.33
C MET A 29 3.24 -12.35 5.94
N GLU A 30 2.15 -11.77 6.46
CA GLU A 30 0.77 -12.11 6.04
C GLU A 30 0.50 -11.77 4.56
N ILE A 31 1.16 -10.73 4.03
CA ILE A 31 1.12 -10.39 2.59
C ILE A 31 1.91 -11.42 1.76
N GLN A 32 2.89 -12.11 2.36
CA GLN A 32 3.73 -13.14 1.72
C GLN A 32 3.14 -14.56 1.85
N GLU A 33 2.58 -14.94 3.00
CA GLU A 33 2.04 -16.28 3.28
C GLU A 33 0.75 -16.57 2.50
N ASN A 34 -0.09 -15.55 2.28
CA ASN A 34 -1.25 -15.70 1.39
C ASN A 34 -0.87 -15.91 -0.09
N GLY A 35 0.41 -15.73 -0.45
CA GLY A 35 0.94 -16.00 -1.80
C GLY A 35 1.62 -17.36 -1.94
N ASN A 36 1.92 -18.07 -0.85
CA ASN A 36 2.82 -19.24 -0.89
C ASN A 36 2.20 -20.56 -0.41
N ALA A 37 0.92 -20.55 -0.03
CA ALA A 37 0.17 -21.76 0.29
C ALA A 37 -0.57 -22.33 -0.94
N ASN A 38 0.16 -22.70 -2.01
CA ASN A 38 -0.26 -23.86 -2.82
C ASN A 38 0.83 -24.40 -3.74
N GLY A 39 1.31 -25.60 -3.42
CA GLY A 39 1.36 -26.70 -4.38
C GLY A 39 2.23 -26.54 -5.62
N ASN A 40 3.47 -27.00 -5.50
CA ASN A 40 4.30 -27.43 -6.62
C ASN A 40 3.59 -28.52 -7.47
N LYS A 41 3.86 -28.49 -8.78
CA LYS A 41 3.61 -29.50 -9.83
C LYS A 41 2.16 -29.64 -10.37
N LYS A 42 2.09 -29.46 -11.71
CA LYS A 42 1.23 -30.19 -12.68
C LYS A 42 0.11 -29.40 -13.39
N TRP A 43 0.42 -28.38 -14.19
CA TRP A 43 -0.48 -27.95 -15.30
C TRP A 43 0.31 -27.42 -16.52
N ARG A 44 1.07 -28.30 -17.17
CA ARG A 44 1.31 -28.15 -18.62
C ARG A 44 0.00 -28.52 -19.33
N LYS A 45 -0.49 -27.62 -20.19
CA LYS A 45 -1.56 -27.83 -21.20
C LYS A 45 -3.01 -27.98 -20.67
N ARG A 46 -3.66 -26.88 -20.26
CA ARG A 46 -5.10 -26.64 -20.45
C ARG A 46 -5.46 -25.23 -20.00
N ALA A 47 -5.80 -24.36 -20.95
CA ALA A 47 -6.67 -23.18 -20.84
C ALA A 47 -6.34 -22.19 -21.97
N LYS A 48 -6.41 -22.65 -23.22
CA LYS A 48 -6.60 -21.78 -24.38
C LYS A 48 -8.07 -21.84 -24.82
N SER A 49 -8.94 -21.95 -23.81
CA SER A 49 -10.37 -22.23 -23.89
C SER A 49 -11.04 -21.97 -22.54
N GLU A 50 -10.67 -20.87 -21.86
CA GLU A 50 -11.53 -20.28 -20.83
C GLU A 50 -12.08 -19.01 -21.49
N SER A 51 -13.14 -19.25 -22.25
CA SER A 51 -13.87 -18.25 -23.03
C SER A 51 -14.37 -17.15 -22.11
N ASP A 52 -14.08 -15.89 -22.45
CA ASP A 52 -15.03 -14.81 -22.76
C ASP A 52 -16.41 -14.79 -22.06
N ASP A 53 -16.55 -15.34 -20.86
CA ASP A 53 -17.74 -15.14 -20.05
C ASP A 53 -17.65 -13.72 -19.47
N PRO A 54 -18.50 -12.78 -19.94
CA PRO A 54 -18.46 -11.40 -19.48
C PRO A 54 -18.71 -11.30 -17.98
N SER A 55 -19.42 -12.25 -17.37
CA SER A 55 -19.66 -12.27 -15.93
C SER A 55 -18.40 -12.63 -15.14
N ALA A 56 -17.66 -13.66 -15.56
CA ALA A 56 -16.40 -14.07 -14.94
C ALA A 56 -15.31 -13.00 -15.10
N ARG A 57 -15.29 -12.30 -16.24
CA ARG A 57 -14.41 -11.15 -16.48
C ARG A 57 -14.74 -9.99 -15.55
N LYS A 58 -16.01 -9.56 -15.48
CA LYS A 58 -16.42 -8.49 -14.57
C LYS A 58 -16.15 -8.83 -13.11
N GLN A 59 -16.35 -10.09 -12.70
CA GLN A 59 -16.01 -10.52 -11.35
C GLN A 59 -14.50 -10.45 -11.06
N ARG A 60 -13.66 -10.67 -12.08
CA ARG A 60 -12.21 -10.51 -11.95
C ARG A 60 -11.83 -9.03 -11.83
N GLU A 61 -12.38 -8.18 -12.67
CA GLU A 61 -12.17 -6.72 -12.63
C GLU A 61 -12.58 -6.13 -11.27
N LYS A 62 -13.76 -6.53 -10.75
CA LYS A 62 -14.24 -6.18 -9.40
C LYS A 62 -13.22 -6.55 -8.33
N ARG A 63 -12.76 -7.81 -8.33
CA ARG A 63 -11.76 -8.30 -7.36
C ARG A 63 -10.43 -7.55 -7.46
N ASP A 64 -10.00 -7.22 -8.67
CA ASP A 64 -8.77 -6.46 -8.91
C ASP A 64 -8.90 -5.02 -8.37
N LEU A 65 -10.04 -4.36 -8.59
CA LEU A 65 -10.35 -3.05 -8.00
C LEU A 65 -10.45 -3.11 -6.48
N GLU A 66 -11.11 -4.11 -5.90
CA GLU A 66 -11.20 -4.32 -4.45
C GLU A 66 -9.82 -4.54 -3.83
N ALA A 67 -8.96 -5.33 -4.49
CA ALA A 67 -7.59 -5.58 -4.05
C ALA A 67 -6.76 -4.29 -4.02
N ILE A 68 -6.88 -3.44 -5.06
CA ILE A 68 -6.25 -2.12 -5.08
C ILE A 68 -6.82 -1.23 -3.97
N CYS A 69 -8.15 -1.13 -3.86
CA CYS A 69 -8.80 -0.29 -2.84
C CYS A 69 -8.32 -0.67 -1.44
N HIS A 70 -8.32 -1.96 -1.12
CA HIS A 70 -7.86 -2.46 0.17
C HIS A 70 -6.37 -2.20 0.41
N ALA A 71 -5.50 -2.38 -0.59
CA ALA A 71 -4.08 -2.05 -0.47
C ALA A 71 -3.87 -0.56 -0.20
N VAL A 72 -4.56 0.31 -0.94
CA VAL A 72 -4.45 1.77 -0.82
C VAL A 72 -5.02 2.27 0.52
N LYS A 73 -6.13 1.69 1.01
CA LYS A 73 -6.66 1.97 2.35
C LYS A 73 -5.66 1.62 3.45
N LYS A 74 -5.01 0.45 3.36
CA LYS A 74 -3.95 0.06 4.29
C LYS A 74 -2.76 1.03 4.26
N LEU A 75 -2.39 1.52 3.08
CA LEU A 75 -1.34 2.54 2.96
C LEU A 75 -1.78 3.86 3.60
N SER A 76 -3.01 4.31 3.34
CA SER A 76 -3.59 5.53 3.93
C SER A 76 -3.59 5.46 5.46
N GLU A 77 -4.02 4.33 6.04
CA GLU A 77 -3.94 4.09 7.47
C GLU A 77 -2.49 4.11 7.99
N ALA A 78 -1.55 3.53 7.27
CA ALA A 78 -0.15 3.52 7.65
C ALA A 78 0.43 4.95 7.72
N PHE A 79 0.14 5.80 6.73
CA PHE A 79 0.52 7.22 6.76
C PHE A 79 -0.22 8.02 7.84
N GLY A 80 -1.45 7.65 8.17
CA GLY A 80 -2.22 8.24 9.27
C GLY A 80 -1.68 7.91 10.66
N ARG A 81 -0.98 6.77 10.81
CA ARG A 81 -0.41 6.28 12.08
C ARG A 81 1.06 6.64 12.31
N VAL A 82 1.68 7.37 11.37
CA VAL A 82 3.06 7.83 11.51
C VAL A 82 3.20 8.67 12.78
N ASP A 83 4.19 8.36 13.60
CA ASP A 83 4.50 9.09 14.83
C ASP A 83 4.69 10.58 14.53
N ARG A 84 4.16 11.44 15.41
CA ARG A 84 4.27 12.90 15.32
C ARG A 84 4.98 13.45 16.55
N TYR A 85 5.77 14.51 16.36
CA TYR A 85 6.27 15.35 17.44
C TYR A 85 5.12 16.18 18.04
N GLY A 86 5.41 16.97 19.09
CA GLY A 86 4.48 18.01 19.52
C GLY A 86 4.10 18.92 18.35
N HIS A 87 2.87 19.42 18.35
CA HIS A 87 2.27 20.22 17.26
C HIS A 87 1.99 19.45 15.96
N ASP A 88 1.72 18.14 16.04
CA ASP A 88 1.26 17.31 14.91
C ASP A 88 2.23 17.18 13.73
N VAL A 89 3.50 17.54 13.90
CA VAL A 89 4.52 17.43 12.85
C VAL A 89 5.00 15.97 12.72
N PRO A 90 4.90 15.33 11.54
CA PRO A 90 5.36 13.94 11.35
C PRO A 90 6.85 13.76 11.66
N CYS A 91 7.21 12.68 12.35
CA CYS A 91 8.59 12.32 12.61
C CYS A 91 9.25 11.77 11.34
N ILE A 92 10.31 12.42 10.85
CA ILE A 92 10.96 12.07 9.58
C ILE A 92 11.48 10.62 9.51
N ARG A 93 12.01 10.06 10.62
CA ARG A 93 12.57 8.70 10.64
C ARG A 93 11.50 7.64 10.34
N PRO A 94 10.37 7.56 11.09
CA PRO A 94 9.24 6.69 10.75
C PRO A 94 8.72 6.88 9.33
N VAL A 95 8.63 8.13 8.84
CA VAL A 95 8.20 8.43 7.47
C VAL A 95 9.14 7.78 6.45
N ARG A 96 10.45 7.96 6.61
CA ARG A 96 11.45 7.38 5.70
C ARG A 96 11.41 5.86 5.71
N GLU A 97 11.29 5.25 6.89
CA GLU A 97 11.17 3.80 7.01
C GLU A 97 9.91 3.28 6.30
N LEU A 98 8.78 3.96 6.45
CA LEU A 98 7.54 3.63 5.77
C LEU A 98 7.68 3.79 4.24
N CYS A 99 8.14 4.96 3.78
CA CYS A 99 8.37 5.21 2.35
C CYS A 99 9.36 4.23 1.75
N GLY A 100 10.44 3.85 2.47
CA GLY A 100 11.41 2.87 2.01
C GLY A 100 10.79 1.48 1.77
N LYS A 101 9.89 1.03 2.66
CA LYS A 101 9.16 -0.24 2.50
C LYS A 101 8.18 -0.19 1.33
N ILE A 102 7.40 0.88 1.23
CA ILE A 102 6.39 1.07 0.17
C ILE A 102 7.07 1.20 -1.20
N ARG A 103 8.19 1.92 -1.27
CA ARG A 103 8.98 2.13 -2.47
C ARG A 103 9.36 0.82 -3.16
N ALA A 104 9.81 -0.17 -2.39
CA ALA A 104 10.15 -1.48 -2.93
C ALA A 104 8.96 -2.19 -3.59
N GLN A 105 7.75 -1.99 -3.05
CA GLN A 105 6.52 -2.57 -3.60
C GLN A 105 6.03 -1.80 -4.84
N LEU A 106 6.03 -0.47 -4.80
CA LEU A 106 5.58 0.37 -5.92
C LEU A 106 6.54 0.33 -7.11
N ASN A 107 7.84 0.18 -6.88
CA ASN A 107 8.83 0.09 -7.96
C ASN A 107 9.00 -1.33 -8.54
N ASN A 108 8.39 -2.35 -7.93
CA ASN A 108 8.45 -3.71 -8.48
C ASN A 108 7.46 -3.84 -9.63
N GLU A 109 7.93 -3.69 -10.87
CA GLU A 109 7.12 -3.82 -12.10
C GLU A 109 6.36 -5.15 -12.17
N HIS A 110 6.94 -6.21 -11.63
CA HIS A 110 6.32 -7.54 -11.59
C HIS A 110 5.57 -7.82 -10.29
N GLY A 111 5.49 -6.84 -9.39
CA GLY A 111 4.75 -6.92 -8.14
C GLY A 111 3.25 -7.03 -8.37
N THR A 112 2.55 -7.65 -7.43
CA THR A 112 1.11 -7.90 -7.50
C THR A 112 0.31 -6.62 -7.74
N PHE A 113 0.70 -5.51 -7.12
CA PHE A 113 0.04 -4.22 -7.29
C PHE A 113 0.14 -3.70 -8.73
N ASN A 114 1.35 -3.61 -9.30
CA ASN A 114 1.58 -3.11 -10.65
C ASN A 114 0.97 -4.04 -11.72
N ARG A 115 1.06 -5.36 -11.53
CA ARG A 115 0.36 -6.32 -12.40
C ARG A 115 -1.16 -6.16 -12.36
N THR A 116 -1.72 -5.80 -11.21
CA THR A 116 -3.17 -5.57 -11.07
C THR A 116 -3.59 -4.28 -11.77
N LEU A 117 -2.81 -3.21 -11.62
CA LEU A 117 -3.01 -1.97 -12.40
C LEU A 117 -2.93 -2.21 -13.91
N GLN A 118 -1.94 -2.96 -14.35
CA GLN A 118 -1.79 -3.32 -15.77
C GLN A 118 -3.00 -4.11 -16.28
N ARG A 119 -3.47 -5.11 -15.53
CA ARG A 119 -4.67 -5.88 -15.89
C ARG A 119 -5.91 -5.00 -16.03
N LEU A 120 -6.11 -4.04 -15.12
CA LEU A 120 -7.22 -3.09 -15.23
C LEU A 120 -7.12 -2.22 -16.48
N CYS A 121 -5.91 -1.81 -16.86
CA CYS A 121 -5.66 -1.06 -18.09
C CYS A 121 -5.93 -1.91 -19.34
N GLU A 122 -5.45 -3.15 -19.38
CA GLU A 122 -5.67 -4.10 -20.49
C GLU A 122 -7.16 -4.46 -20.65
N CYS A 123 -7.90 -4.50 -19.54
CA CYS A 123 -9.34 -4.74 -19.54
C CYS A 123 -10.17 -3.47 -19.85
N TYR A 124 -9.54 -2.31 -20.04
CA TYR A 124 -10.20 -1.02 -20.27
C TYR A 124 -11.26 -0.65 -19.22
N VAL A 125 -11.04 -1.02 -17.96
CA VAL A 125 -11.96 -0.69 -16.86
C VAL A 125 -12.13 0.82 -16.76
N SER A 126 -13.34 1.31 -16.49
CA SER A 126 -13.56 2.75 -16.41
C SER A 126 -12.70 3.39 -15.33
N GLY A 127 -12.17 4.57 -15.63
CA GLY A 127 -11.27 5.27 -14.72
C GLY A 127 -9.86 4.68 -14.61
N HIS A 128 -9.50 3.61 -15.36
CA HIS A 128 -8.16 3.00 -15.31
C HIS A 128 -7.02 4.02 -15.50
N LYS A 129 -7.19 5.01 -16.39
CA LYS A 129 -6.21 6.09 -16.60
C LYS A 129 -5.97 6.86 -15.32
N LYS A 130 -7.04 7.37 -14.70
CA LYS A 130 -6.96 8.14 -13.44
C LYS A 130 -6.38 7.30 -12.30
N ILE A 131 -6.78 6.04 -12.17
CA ILE A 131 -6.24 5.10 -11.18
C ILE A 131 -4.73 4.91 -11.39
N THR A 132 -4.30 4.70 -12.63
CA THR A 132 -2.89 4.50 -12.98
C THR A 132 -2.07 5.77 -12.77
N ASP A 133 -2.60 6.93 -13.13
CA ASP A 133 -1.94 8.23 -12.95
C ASP A 133 -1.77 8.56 -11.47
N CYS A 134 -2.81 8.35 -10.65
CA CYS A 134 -2.71 8.47 -9.19
C CYS A 134 -1.66 7.51 -8.61
N ALA A 135 -1.62 6.24 -9.07
CA ALA A 135 -0.63 5.28 -8.60
C ALA A 135 0.82 5.69 -8.97
N LYS A 136 1.04 6.21 -10.18
CA LYS A 136 2.34 6.77 -10.59
C LYS A 136 2.71 8.00 -9.80
N ASN A 137 1.75 8.89 -9.52
CA ASN A 137 2.00 10.06 -8.70
C ASN A 137 2.42 9.66 -7.26
N LEU A 138 1.71 8.70 -6.66
CA LEU A 138 2.06 8.12 -5.36
C LEU A 138 3.49 7.55 -5.38
N GLN A 139 3.83 6.78 -6.42
CA GLN A 139 5.18 6.24 -6.60
C GLN A 139 6.24 7.34 -6.64
N ASN A 140 6.00 8.42 -7.38
CA ASN A 140 6.92 9.56 -7.48
C ASN A 140 7.10 10.28 -6.14
N LEU A 141 6.00 10.54 -5.42
CA LEU A 141 6.05 11.18 -4.10
C LEU A 141 6.84 10.34 -3.09
N VAL A 142 6.57 9.02 -3.04
CA VAL A 142 7.26 8.07 -2.16
C VAL A 142 8.75 7.98 -2.52
N ASN A 143 9.08 7.90 -3.81
CA ASN A 143 10.46 7.91 -4.28
C ASN A 143 11.18 9.20 -3.88
N SER A 144 10.50 10.34 -3.99
CA SER A 144 11.09 11.64 -3.68
C SER A 144 11.43 11.79 -2.20
N ILE A 145 10.55 11.39 -1.29
CA ILE A 145 10.85 11.40 0.16
C ILE A 145 12.02 10.46 0.50
N ALA A 146 12.16 9.36 -0.24
CA ALA A 146 13.25 8.41 -0.03
C ALA A 146 14.60 8.95 -0.51
N SER A 147 14.62 9.85 -1.51
CA SER A 147 15.84 10.44 -2.07
C SER A 147 16.22 11.80 -1.47
N ASP A 148 15.22 12.60 -1.11
CA ASP A 148 15.40 13.96 -0.61
C ASP A 148 14.44 14.22 0.57
N GLU A 149 15.02 14.68 1.67
CA GLU A 149 14.33 14.97 2.92
C GLU A 149 13.72 16.38 2.96
N SER A 150 14.07 17.22 1.99
CA SER A 150 13.47 18.53 1.83
C SER A 150 11.96 18.41 1.62
N ASP A 151 11.22 19.25 2.36
CA ASP A 151 9.76 19.36 2.27
C ASP A 151 8.99 18.05 2.51
N TYR A 152 9.57 17.07 3.23
CA TYR A 152 8.91 15.80 3.51
C TYR A 152 7.53 15.97 4.17
N ILE A 153 7.34 17.03 4.97
CA ILE A 153 6.05 17.36 5.59
C ILE A 153 4.98 17.64 4.53
N ALA A 154 5.28 18.53 3.57
CA ALA A 154 4.37 18.83 2.47
C ALA A 154 4.09 17.58 1.64
N ARG A 155 5.14 16.82 1.30
CA ARG A 155 5.02 15.59 0.50
C ARG A 155 4.19 14.51 1.19
N ILE A 156 4.20 14.41 2.52
CA ILE A 156 3.32 13.49 3.25
C ILE A 156 1.86 13.87 3.05
N GLU A 157 1.52 15.15 3.13
CA GLU A 157 0.15 15.60 2.91
C GLU A 157 -0.25 15.39 1.44
N ASP A 158 0.65 15.61 0.48
CA ASP A 158 0.43 15.26 -0.93
C ASP A 158 0.19 13.75 -1.12
N ILE A 159 0.94 12.90 -0.41
CA ILE A 159 0.73 11.44 -0.43
C ILE A 159 -0.65 11.10 0.10
N LYS A 160 -1.06 11.65 1.24
CA LYS A 160 -2.39 11.39 1.81
C LYS A 160 -3.51 11.86 0.88
N GLN A 161 -3.36 13.03 0.27
CA GLN A 161 -4.31 13.52 -0.72
C GLN A 161 -4.39 12.55 -1.91
N CYS A 162 -3.23 12.14 -2.46
CA CYS A 162 -3.17 11.18 -3.57
C CYS A 162 -3.81 9.83 -3.22
N LEU A 163 -3.59 9.33 -1.99
CA LEU A 163 -4.24 8.11 -1.49
C LEU A 163 -5.75 8.28 -1.35
N GLY A 164 -6.23 9.42 -0.84
CA GLY A 164 -7.65 9.74 -0.74
C GLY A 164 -8.34 9.81 -2.10
N GLU A 165 -7.70 10.47 -3.08
CA GLU A 165 -8.19 10.54 -4.46
C GLU A 165 -8.24 9.15 -5.13
N LEU A 166 -7.23 8.31 -4.89
CA LEU A 166 -7.18 6.95 -5.42
C LEU A 166 -8.27 6.07 -4.81
N ILE A 167 -8.47 6.13 -3.49
CA ILE A 167 -9.56 5.42 -2.80
C ILE A 167 -10.91 5.85 -3.38
N GLY A 168 -11.19 7.15 -3.41
CA GLY A 168 -12.47 7.66 -3.90
C GLY A 168 -12.73 7.31 -5.36
N THR A 169 -11.70 7.34 -6.21
CA THR A 169 -11.82 6.95 -7.61
C THR A 169 -12.18 5.47 -7.74
N VAL A 170 -11.46 4.58 -7.04
CA VAL A 170 -11.70 3.14 -7.11
C VAL A 170 -13.06 2.76 -6.52
N GLU A 171 -13.45 3.35 -5.38
CA GLU A 171 -14.76 3.13 -4.78
C GLU A 171 -15.90 3.60 -5.67
N THR A 172 -15.72 4.74 -6.36
CA THR A 172 -16.71 5.24 -7.32
C THR A 172 -16.89 4.27 -8.48
N VAL A 173 -15.80 3.73 -9.04
CA VAL A 173 -15.89 2.73 -10.12
C VAL A 173 -16.57 1.45 -9.62
N LEU A 174 -16.19 0.95 -8.45
CA LEU A 174 -16.85 -0.21 -7.83
C LEU A 174 -18.36 0.00 -7.65
N TYR A 175 -18.76 1.19 -7.17
CA TYR A 175 -20.16 1.52 -6.94
C TYR A 175 -20.96 1.72 -8.22
N LEU A 176 -20.39 2.34 -9.26
CA LEU A 176 -21.12 2.62 -10.50
C LEU A 176 -21.21 1.38 -11.41
N GLU A 177 -20.18 0.53 -11.43
CA GLU A 177 -20.07 -0.53 -12.45
C GLU A 177 -20.24 -1.94 -11.90
N TYR A 178 -20.04 -2.14 -10.58
CA TYR A 178 -19.94 -3.48 -9.98
C TYR A 178 -20.84 -3.65 -8.73
N ARG A 179 -21.81 -2.75 -8.50
CA ARG A 179 -22.70 -2.78 -7.34
C ARG A 179 -23.66 -3.97 -7.31
N GLU A 180 -24.13 -4.40 -8.47
CA GLU A 180 -25.15 -5.45 -8.62
C GLU A 180 -24.57 -6.84 -8.95
N ILE A 181 -23.24 -6.94 -8.96
CA ILE A 181 -22.48 -8.18 -9.18
C ILE A 181 -22.08 -8.73 -7.83
#